data_AF-A0A4E0QX52-F1
#
_entry.id   AF-A0A4E0QX52-F1
#
_cell.length_a   1.000
_cell.length_b   1.000
_cell.length_c   1.000
_cell.angle_alpha   90.00
_cell.angle_beta   90.00
_cell.angle_gamma   90.00
#
_symmetry.space_group_name_H-M   'P 1'
#
loop_
_entity.id
_entity.type
_entity.pdbx_description
1 polymer ?
#
loop_
_entity_poly.entity_id
_entity_poly.type
_entity_poly.pdbx_seq_one_letter_code
_entity_poly.pdbx_strand_id
1 'polypeptide(L)'
;MGVVFLCRNKLGRRRVIKSFWESIEGSEDEVFYEASVMSEIAGEYIPEPLTFGYLDKAKKEKAYLVTEYIAGVMDAETWLRKKGGLSLNDGLKVGLQIAKGLVMRQRNGLKGV
;
A
#
# COMPACT_ATOMS: atom_id res chain seq x y z
N MET A 1 3.00 0.81 -13.90
CA MET A 1 3.69 1.22 -12.64
C MET A 1 3.18 2.57 -12.15
N GLY A 2 3.41 2.98 -10.90
CA GLY A 2 2.73 4.10 -10.23
C GLY A 2 3.64 5.23 -9.73
N VAL A 3 3.08 6.37 -9.29
CA VAL A 3 3.77 7.37 -8.47
C VAL A 3 3.00 7.55 -7.17
N VAL A 4 3.74 7.78 -6.09
CA VAL A 4 3.19 7.92 -4.74
C VAL A 4 3.42 9.35 -4.25
N PHE A 5 2.36 10.01 -3.80
CA PHE A 5 2.38 11.36 -3.28
C PHE A 5 2.02 11.41 -1.81
N LEU A 6 2.76 12.20 -1.03
CA LEU A 6 2.32 12.62 0.30
C LEU A 6 1.47 13.88 0.16
N CYS A 7 0.20 13.79 0.54
CA CYS A 7 -0.77 14.86 0.42
C CYS A 7 -1.35 15.25 1.79
N ARG A 8 -2.00 16.41 1.83
CA ARG A 8 -2.79 16.88 2.98
C ARG A 8 -4.22 17.14 2.51
N ASN A 9 -5.22 16.55 3.17
CA ASN A 9 -6.62 16.77 2.81
C ASN A 9 -7.14 18.11 3.38
N LYS A 10 -8.38 18.49 3.03
CA LYS A 10 -9.03 19.74 3.50
C LYS A 10 -9.14 19.85 5.02
N LEU A 11 -9.12 18.72 5.73
CA LEU A 11 -9.13 18.65 7.20
C LEU A 11 -7.72 18.72 7.82
N GLY A 12 -6.69 18.99 7.01
CA GLY A 12 -5.31 19.07 7.46
C GLY A 12 -4.63 17.72 7.72
N ARG A 13 -5.29 16.59 7.44
CA ARG A 13 -4.76 15.24 7.70
C ARG A 13 -3.83 14.80 6.57
N ARG A 14 -2.68 14.22 6.91
CA ARG A 14 -1.73 13.64 5.95
C ARG A 14 -2.27 12.33 5.37
N ARG A 15 -2.08 12.12 4.07
CA ARG A 15 -2.54 10.96 3.29
C ARG A 15 -1.49 10.58 2.26
N VAL A 16 -1.46 9.32 1.87
CA VAL A 16 -0.62 8.84 0.77
C VAL A 16 -1.52 8.52 -0.41
N ILE A 17 -1.22 9.07 -1.59
CA ILE A 17 -1.96 8.80 -2.83
C ILE A 17 -1.03 8.06 -3.78
N LYS A 18 -1.36 6.82 -4.10
CA LYS A 18 -0.74 6.04 -5.18
C LYS A 18 -1.56 6.25 -6.44
N SER A 19 -0.98 6.90 -7.45
CA SER A 19 -1.60 7.00 -8.78
C SER A 19 -0.94 6.04 -9.75
N PHE A 20 -1.74 5.41 -10.61
CA PHE A 20 -1.26 4.52 -11.65
C PHE A 20 -0.99 5.32 -12.93
N TRP A 21 0.17 5.12 -13.56
CA TRP A 21 0.59 5.93 -14.73
C TRP A 21 -0.14 5.50 -16.01
N GLU A 22 -0.38 4.20 -16.12
CA GLU A 22 -1.07 3.60 -17.26
C GLU A 22 -2.52 3.34 -16.88
N SER A 23 -3.41 3.43 -17.88
CA SER A 23 -4.76 2.90 -17.76
C SER A 23 -4.65 1.40 -17.51
N ILE A 24 -5.00 0.98 -16.29
CA ILE A 24 -5.08 -0.43 -15.96
C ILE A 24 -6.37 -0.93 -16.61
N GLU A 25 -6.23 -1.82 -17.59
CA GLU A 25 -7.35 -2.49 -18.23
C GLU A 25 -7.94 -3.55 -17.29
N GLY A 26 -9.25 -3.70 -17.32
CA GLY A 26 -9.97 -4.66 -16.49
C GLY A 26 -11.24 -4.10 -15.88
N SER A 27 -11.95 -4.96 -15.16
CA SER A 27 -13.05 -4.58 -14.29
C SER A 27 -12.55 -3.72 -13.12
N GLU A 28 -13.44 -2.96 -12.48
CA GLU A 28 -13.05 -2.17 -11.29
C GLU A 28 -12.53 -3.06 -10.16
N ASP A 29 -13.09 -4.26 -10.02
CA ASP A 29 -12.65 -5.26 -9.04
C ASP A 29 -11.22 -5.73 -9.31
N GLU A 30 -10.81 -5.86 -10.58
CA GLU A 30 -9.44 -6.20 -10.94
C GLU A 30 -8.49 -5.02 -10.74
N VAL A 31 -8.90 -3.81 -11.14
CA VAL A 31 -8.09 -2.58 -11.01
C VAL A 31 -7.83 -2.24 -9.55
N PHE A 32 -8.83 -2.42 -8.69
CA PHE A 32 -8.76 -2.13 -7.26
C PHE A 32 -8.63 -3.38 -6.39
N TYR A 33 -8.28 -4.54 -6.98
CA TYR A 33 -8.05 -5.77 -6.24
C TYR A 33 -7.05 -5.57 -5.09
N GLU A 34 -5.98 -4.82 -5.34
CA GLU A 34 -4.99 -4.45 -4.32
C GLU A 34 -5.65 -3.75 -3.12
N ALA A 35 -6.53 -2.78 -3.36
CA ALA A 35 -7.20 -2.04 -2.30
C ALA A 35 -8.15 -2.93 -1.49
N SER A 36 -8.88 -3.82 -2.16
CA SER A 36 -9.79 -4.79 -1.52
C SER A 36 -9.03 -5.82 -0.67
N VAL A 37 -7.92 -6.37 -1.19
CA VAL A 37 -7.01 -7.24 -0.44
C VAL A 37 -6.43 -6.50 0.76
N MET A 38 -6.05 -5.24 0.58
CA MET A 38 -5.49 -4.42 1.64
C MET A 38 -6.49 -4.19 2.78
N SER A 39 -7.78 -3.98 2.50
CA SER A 39 -8.76 -3.76 3.57
C SER A 39 -8.93 -4.97 4.48
N GLU A 40 -8.71 -6.19 3.98
CA GLU A 40 -8.86 -7.44 4.75
C GLU A 40 -7.73 -7.70 5.76
N ILE A 41 -6.55 -7.09 5.55
CA ILE A 41 -5.37 -7.28 6.42
C ILE A 41 -4.76 -5.95 6.90
N ALA A 42 -5.49 -4.85 6.74
CA ALA A 42 -5.11 -3.51 7.14
C ALA A 42 -4.74 -3.37 8.62
N GLY A 43 -3.88 -2.41 8.94
CA GLY A 43 -3.52 -2.05 10.31
C GLY A 43 -2.11 -2.48 10.68
N GLU A 44 -1.96 -3.68 11.25
CA GLU A 44 -0.68 -4.09 11.87
C GLU A 44 0.46 -4.28 10.85
N TYR A 45 0.16 -4.73 9.63
CA TYR A 45 1.18 -5.13 8.65
C TYR A 45 1.19 -4.30 7.37
N ILE A 46 0.07 -3.65 7.04
CA ILE A 46 -0.05 -2.82 5.83
C ILE A 46 -0.86 -1.55 6.13
N PRO A 47 -0.62 -0.44 5.41
CA PRO A 47 -1.39 0.78 5.56
C PRO A 47 -2.88 0.56 5.24
N GLU A 48 -3.76 1.15 6.03
CA GLU A 48 -5.20 1.13 5.77
C GLU A 48 -5.55 1.82 4.43
N PRO A 49 -6.24 1.13 3.50
CA PRO A 49 -6.81 1.77 2.32
C PRO A 49 -8.04 2.59 2.74
N LEU A 50 -8.01 3.89 2.47
CA LEU A 50 -9.08 4.81 2.90
C LEU A 50 -10.12 5.03 1.80
N THR A 51 -9.68 5.10 0.55
CA THR A 51 -10.55 5.22 -0.62
C THR A 51 -9.75 4.96 -1.90
N PHE A 52 -10.43 4.64 -2.98
CA PHE A 52 -9.84 4.46 -4.30
C PHE A 52 -10.83 4.89 -5.38
N GLY A 53 -10.36 5.06 -6.60
CA GLY A 53 -11.21 5.37 -7.74
C GLY A 53 -10.44 5.94 -8.91
N TYR A 54 -11.18 6.55 -9.84
CA TYR A 54 -10.62 7.20 -11.02
C TYR A 54 -10.72 8.71 -10.90
N LEU A 55 -9.76 9.43 -11.48
CA LEU A 55 -9.86 10.88 -11.61
C LEU A 55 -10.93 11.26 -12.63
N ASP A 56 -10.96 10.57 -13.79
CA ASP A 56 -12.08 10.64 -14.74
C ASP A 56 -12.87 9.33 -14.64
N LYS A 57 -13.99 9.38 -13.90
CA LYS A 57 -14.86 8.21 -13.68
C LYS A 57 -15.61 7.78 -14.95
N ALA A 58 -15.95 8.72 -15.84
CA ALA A 58 -16.71 8.41 -17.04
C ALA A 58 -15.86 7.61 -18.03
N LYS A 59 -14.58 7.96 -18.13
CA LYS A 59 -13.61 7.26 -19.00
C LYS A 59 -12.81 6.17 -18.30
N LYS A 60 -12.96 6.03 -16.98
CA LYS A 60 -12.15 5.14 -16.12
C LYS A 60 -10.65 5.37 -16.30
N GLU A 61 -10.25 6.64 -16.37
CA GLU A 61 -8.84 7.02 -16.54
C GLU A 61 -8.22 7.46 -15.21
N LYS A 62 -6.91 7.23 -15.08
CA LYS A 62 -6.09 7.67 -13.95
C LYS A 62 -6.63 7.14 -12.62
N ALA A 63 -6.57 5.82 -12.48
CA ALA A 63 -6.87 5.16 -11.22
C ALA A 63 -5.96 5.69 -10.10
N TYR A 64 -6.48 5.71 -8.88
CA TYR A 64 -5.73 6.06 -7.68
C TYR A 64 -6.21 5.25 -6.48
N LEU A 65 -5.30 5.09 -5.53
CA LEU A 65 -5.54 4.53 -4.20
C LEU A 65 -5.04 5.53 -3.16
N VAL A 66 -5.88 5.83 -2.16
CA VAL A 66 -5.53 6.66 -1.00
C VAL A 66 -5.39 5.76 0.21
N THR A 67 -4.25 5.82 0.87
CA THR A 67 -4.02 5.11 2.14
C THR A 67 -3.75 6.09 3.27
N GLU A 68 -3.76 5.58 4.50
CA GLU A 68 -3.23 6.31 5.62
C GLU A 68 -1.75 6.70 5.41
N TYR A 69 -1.33 7.76 6.10
CA TYR A 69 0.07 8.12 6.22
C TYR A 69 0.58 7.65 7.58
N ILE A 70 1.58 6.78 7.56
CA ILE A 70 2.26 6.31 8.78
C ILE A 70 3.42 7.26 9.08
N ALA A 71 3.40 7.89 10.24
CA ALA A 71 4.44 8.85 10.64
C ALA A 71 5.69 8.14 11.18
N GLY A 72 6.86 8.65 10.82
CA GLY A 72 8.13 8.17 11.38
C GLY A 72 8.61 6.83 10.83
N VAL A 73 7.94 6.26 9.82
CA VAL A 73 8.38 5.05 9.14
C VAL A 73 9.30 5.36 7.96
N MET A 74 10.12 4.39 7.61
CA MET A 74 11.07 4.44 6.50
C MET A 74 10.94 3.13 5.73
N ASP A 75 10.89 3.20 4.40
CA ASP A 75 10.91 2.00 3.57
C ASP A 75 12.27 1.28 3.68
N ALA A 76 12.24 -0.03 3.46
CA ALA A 76 13.40 -0.89 3.65
C ALA A 76 14.58 -0.49 2.74
N GLU A 77 14.31 -0.06 1.51
CA GLU A 77 15.36 0.35 0.57
C GLU A 77 16.05 1.63 1.02
N THR A 78 15.29 2.62 1.47
CA THR A 78 15.83 3.85 2.06
C THR A 78 16.60 3.57 3.34
N TRP A 79 16.12 2.64 4.17
CA TRP A 79 16.88 2.19 5.34
C TRP A 79 18.23 1.59 4.94
N LEU A 80 18.22 0.62 4.02
CA LEU A 80 19.43 -0.07 3.56
C LEU A 80 20.45 0.93 2.99
N ARG A 81 20.02 1.89 2.18
CA ARG A 81 20.91 2.94 1.64
C ARG A 81 21.51 3.83 2.73
N LYS A 82 20.74 4.16 3.79
CA LYS A 82 21.18 5.11 4.82
C LYS A 82 21.96 4.47 5.97
N LYS A 83 21.60 3.23 6.33
CA LYS A 83 22.06 2.58 7.55
C LYS A 83 22.77 1.24 7.30
N GLY A 84 22.79 0.76 6.05
CA GLY A 84 23.32 -0.55 5.70
C GLY A 84 22.37 -1.68 6.12
N GLY A 85 22.91 -2.90 6.17
CA GLY A 85 22.17 -4.10 6.53
C GLY A 85 21.56 -4.01 7.94
N LEU A 86 20.42 -4.67 8.13
CA LEU A 86 19.84 -4.84 9.46
C LEU A 86 20.74 -5.74 10.32
N SER A 87 20.77 -5.49 11.62
CA SER A 87 21.33 -6.46 12.57
C SER A 87 20.54 -7.77 12.50
N LEU A 88 21.13 -8.90 12.89
CA LEU A 88 20.42 -10.18 12.89
C LEU A 88 19.11 -10.10 13.69
N ASN A 89 19.13 -9.45 14.86
CA ASN A 89 17.95 -9.29 15.71
C ASN A 89 16.86 -8.43 15.06
N ASP A 90 17.23 -7.33 14.42
CA ASP A 90 16.25 -6.47 13.73
C ASP A 90 15.71 -7.14 12.47
N GLY A 91 16.57 -7.84 11.73
CA GLY A 91 16.21 -8.63 10.57
C GLY A 91 15.21 -9.73 10.92
N LEU A 92 15.41 -10.46 12.03
CA LEU A 92 14.47 -11.47 12.52
C LEU A 92 13.11 -10.86 12.90
N LYS A 93 13.10 -9.69 13.54
CA LYS A 93 11.84 -9.00 13.90
C LYS A 93 11.06 -8.59 12.65
N VAL A 94 11.75 -7.97 11.68
CA VAL A 94 11.14 -7.55 10.41
C VAL A 94 10.65 -8.76 9.63
N GLY A 95 11.48 -9.81 9.51
CA GLY A 95 11.12 -11.05 8.84
C GLY A 95 9.90 -11.74 9.47
N LEU A 96 9.81 -11.76 10.79
CA LEU A 96 8.65 -12.30 11.50
C LEU A 96 7.37 -11.49 11.21
N GLN A 97 7.45 -10.17 11.16
CA GLN A 97 6.30 -9.32 10.81
C GLN A 97 5.84 -9.57 9.37
N ILE A 98 6.78 -9.64 8.42
CA ILE A 98 6.47 -9.96 7.01
C ILE A 98 5.80 -11.34 6.93
N ALA A 99 6.36 -12.36 7.60
CA ALA A 99 5.79 -13.70 7.61
C ALA A 99 4.37 -13.73 8.19
N LYS A 100 4.10 -13.00 9.28
CA LYS A 100 2.76 -12.89 9.87
C LYS A 100 1.77 -12.24 8.91
N GLY A 101 2.14 -11.14 8.25
CA GLY A 101 1.31 -10.50 7.24
C GLY A 101 0.97 -11.43 6.07
N LEU A 102 1.96 -12.22 5.60
CA LEU A 102 1.75 -13.20 4.53
C LEU A 102 0.84 -14.37 4.96
N VAL A 103 0.97 -14.86 6.19
CA VAL A 103 0.08 -15.91 6.73
C VAL A 103 -1.35 -15.38 6.88
N MET A 104 -1.54 -14.14 7.33
CA MET A 104 -2.85 -13.51 7.44
C MET A 104 -3.52 -13.39 6.07
N ARG A 105 -2.77 -12.97 5.05
CA ARG A 105 -3.22 -12.98 3.65
C ARG A 105 -3.68 -14.36 3.20
N GLN A 106 -2.89 -15.40 3.44
CA GLN A 106 -3.21 -16.76 3.01
C GLN A 106 -4.47 -17.31 3.70
N ARG A 107 -4.65 -17.04 5.00
CA ARG A 107 -5.86 -17.41 5.76
C ARG A 107 -7.12 -16.77 5.19
N ASN A 108 -7.02 -15.57 4.65
CA ASN A 108 -8.13 -14.85 4.03
C ASN A 108 -8.36 -15.27 2.56
N GLY A 109 -7.64 -16.28 2.05
CA GLY A 109 -7.83 -16.80 0.69
C GLY A 109 -7.33 -15.88 -0.44
N LEU A 110 -6.52 -14.87 -0.12
CA LEU A 110 -6.08 -13.83 -1.07
C LEU A 110 -4.90 -14.34 -1.91
N LYS A 111 -5.06 -14.42 -3.23
CA LYS A 111 -4.02 -14.89 -4.18
C LYS A 111 -2.99 -13.79 -4.48
N GLY A 112 -1.81 -14.20 -5.00
CA GLY A 112 -0.70 -13.34 -5.44
C GLY A 112 -1.15 -12.12 -6.26
N VAL A 113 -0.51 -10.97 -6.06
CA VAL A 113 -0.61 -9.80 -6.97
C VAL A 113 0.48 -10.00 -8.02
#